data_AF-A0AAD5ELG4-F1
#
_entry.id   AF-A0AAD5ELG4-F1
#
_cell.length_a   1.000
_cell.length_b   1.000
_cell.length_c   1.000
_cell.angle_alpha   90.00
_cell.angle_beta   90.00
_cell.angle_gamma   90.00
#
_symmetry.space_group_name_H-M   'P 1'
#
loop_
_entity.id
_entity.type
_entity.pdbx_description
1 polymer ?
#
loop_
_entity_poly.entity_id
_entity_poly.type
_entity_poly.pdbx_seq_one_letter_code
_entity_poly.pdbx_strand_id
1 'polypeptide(L)'
;MADDHTKHIRLISRALSLLPMTLKDGPFVGQMNRDILVFNSFVKALNRSYRNLCEMLLLSLFLNDCVKRDRHDYAELSIRMPYVADINAALGMVSKYYLEHTVTDGSKAMEATEKTFTSAVDLKRDLQKGFEFWDNVMKGIKVLKEAKSFEATCNMFLEADEWLKSRRPQN
;
A
#
# COMPACT_ATOMS: atom_id res chain seq x y z
N MET A 1 -7.91 -8.40 -23.96
CA MET A 1 -6.75 -9.13 -23.40
C MET A 1 -5.70 -8.20 -22.80
N ALA A 2 -5.06 -7.29 -23.54
CA ALA A 2 -4.06 -6.36 -22.96
C ALA A 2 -4.64 -5.35 -21.95
N ASP A 3 -5.87 -4.89 -22.19
CA ASP A 3 -6.56 -3.92 -21.30
C ASP A 3 -6.90 -4.51 -19.93
N ASP A 4 -7.31 -5.78 -19.86
CA ASP A 4 -7.69 -6.42 -18.60
C ASP A 4 -6.50 -6.70 -17.69
N HIS A 5 -5.34 -7.08 -18.24
CA HIS A 5 -4.11 -7.19 -17.46
C HIS A 5 -3.74 -5.86 -16.81
N THR A 6 -3.86 -4.77 -17.57
CA THR A 6 -3.53 -3.42 -17.10
C THR A 6 -4.44 -2.99 -15.93
N LYS A 7 -5.72 -3.35 -15.95
CA LYS A 7 -6.67 -3.07 -14.86
C LYS A 7 -6.30 -3.80 -13.56
N HIS A 8 -6.05 -5.11 -13.63
CA HIS A 8 -5.66 -5.91 -12.46
C HIS A 8 -4.34 -5.43 -11.85
N ILE A 9 -3.33 -5.17 -12.70
CA ILE A 9 -2.02 -4.65 -12.27
C ILE A 9 -2.20 -3.31 -11.55
N ARG A 10 -2.99 -2.38 -12.12
CA ARG A 10 -3.23 -1.07 -11.53
C ARG A 10 -3.92 -1.17 -10.16
N LEU A 11 -4.91 -2.07 -10.01
CA LEU A 11 -5.59 -2.26 -8.74
C LEU A 11 -4.64 -2.79 -7.66
N ILE A 12 -3.92 -3.88 -7.98
CA ILE A 12 -3.02 -4.54 -7.03
C ILE A 12 -1.87 -3.60 -6.65
N SER A 13 -1.21 -2.96 -7.61
CA SER A 13 -0.11 -2.03 -7.34
C SER A 13 -0.54 -0.83 -6.48
N ARG A 14 -1.76 -0.29 -6.68
CA ARG A 14 -2.30 0.76 -5.80
C ARG A 14 -2.56 0.24 -4.38
N ALA A 15 -3.13 -0.95 -4.24
CA ALA A 15 -3.33 -1.54 -2.91
C ALA A 15 -2.00 -1.75 -2.18
N LEU A 16 -1.00 -2.31 -2.87
CA LEU A 16 0.33 -2.56 -2.30
C LEU A 16 1.09 -1.24 -2.01
N SER A 17 0.79 -0.15 -2.71
CA SER A 17 1.39 1.17 -2.42
C SER A 17 0.97 1.77 -1.07
N LEU A 18 -0.01 1.16 -0.38
CA LEU A 18 -0.41 1.53 0.98
C LEU A 18 0.53 0.97 2.06
N LEU A 19 1.45 0.08 1.70
CA LEU A 19 2.46 -0.43 2.63
C LEU A 19 3.82 0.26 2.41
N PRO A 20 4.56 0.53 3.50
CA PRO A 20 5.91 1.06 3.40
C PRO A 20 6.87 -0.02 2.87
N MET A 21 7.80 0.41 2.01
CA MET A 21 8.95 -0.39 1.58
C MET A 21 10.23 0.09 2.27
N THR A 22 11.14 -0.83 2.61
CA THR A 22 12.45 -0.47 3.16
C THR A 22 13.44 -0.22 2.03
N LEU A 23 13.94 1.02 1.93
CA LEU A 23 14.92 1.44 0.95
C LEU A 23 16.29 1.65 1.61
N LYS A 24 17.36 1.44 0.85
CA LYS A 24 18.72 1.77 1.23
C LYS A 24 18.87 3.28 1.37
N ASP A 25 19.83 3.70 2.18
CA ASP A 25 20.20 5.11 2.30
C ASP A 25 20.70 5.63 0.95
N GLY A 26 19.93 6.53 0.34
CA GLY A 26 20.23 7.08 -0.98
C GLY A 26 18.98 7.41 -1.78
N PRO A 27 19.16 7.95 -3.00
CA PRO A 27 18.05 8.21 -3.89
C PRO A 27 17.38 6.91 -4.34
N PHE A 28 16.08 6.97 -4.58
CA PHE A 28 15.33 5.88 -5.21
C PHE A 28 15.79 5.71 -6.65
N VAL A 29 16.24 4.49 -6.99
CA VAL A 29 16.61 4.07 -8.34
C VAL A 29 15.52 3.13 -8.86
N GLY A 30 14.86 3.54 -9.94
CA GLY A 30 13.78 2.76 -10.55
C GLY A 30 12.92 3.60 -11.47
N GLN A 31 12.07 2.94 -12.26
CA GLN A 31 11.15 3.65 -13.15
C GLN A 31 10.02 4.30 -12.34
N MET A 32 9.88 5.62 -12.50
CA MET A 32 8.81 6.38 -11.87
C MET A 32 7.49 6.17 -12.62
N ASN A 33 6.40 5.95 -11.88
CA ASN A 33 5.08 5.80 -12.48
C ASN A 33 4.12 6.91 -12.03
N ARG A 34 3.69 7.75 -12.98
CA ARG A 34 2.78 8.89 -12.71
C ARG A 34 1.48 8.45 -12.02
N ASP A 35 0.86 7.36 -12.46
CA ASP A 35 -0.43 6.90 -11.89
C ASP A 35 -0.30 6.54 -10.41
N ILE A 36 0.80 5.90 -10.01
CA ILE A 36 1.07 5.51 -8.62
C ILE A 36 1.47 6.72 -7.78
N LEU A 37 2.26 7.65 -8.33
CA LEU A 37 2.64 8.88 -7.62
C LEU A 37 1.42 9.79 -7.36
N VAL A 38 0.51 9.90 -8.32
CA VAL A 38 -0.76 10.61 -8.15
C VAL A 38 -1.64 9.90 -7.12
N PHE A 39 -1.71 8.57 -7.14
CA PHE A 39 -2.42 7.84 -6.09
C PHE A 39 -1.81 8.08 -4.70
N ASN A 40 -0.48 8.06 -4.59
CA ASN A 40 0.22 8.33 -3.33
C ASN A 40 -0.03 9.75 -2.81
N SER A 41 -0.20 10.76 -3.69
CA SER A 41 -0.54 12.10 -3.23
C SER A 41 -1.94 12.17 -2.59
N PHE A 42 -2.92 11.41 -3.12
CA PHE A 42 -4.23 11.27 -2.47
C PHE A 42 -4.11 10.59 -1.10
N VAL A 43 -3.32 9.51 -1.01
CA VAL A 43 -3.09 8.80 0.27
C VAL A 43 -2.45 9.73 1.31
N LYS A 44 -1.44 10.52 0.92
CA LYS A 44 -0.81 11.51 1.80
C LYS A 44 -1.77 12.60 2.25
N ALA A 45 -2.59 13.13 1.34
CA ALA A 45 -3.61 14.12 1.68
C ALA A 45 -4.66 13.56 2.66
N LEU A 46 -5.04 12.28 2.48
CA LEU A 46 -5.97 11.59 3.37
C LEU A 46 -5.34 11.34 4.75
N ASN A 47 -4.11 10.81 4.81
CA ASN A 47 -3.38 10.60 6.06
C ASN A 47 -3.22 11.90 6.85
N ARG A 48 -2.89 13.01 6.17
CA ARG A 48 -2.81 14.33 6.81
C ARG A 48 -4.17 14.79 7.36
N SER A 49 -5.25 14.56 6.63
CA SER A 49 -6.61 14.88 7.09
C SER A 49 -6.99 14.06 8.32
N TYR A 50 -6.69 12.76 8.32
CA TYR A 50 -6.93 11.89 9.49
C TYR A 50 -6.05 12.25 10.67
N ARG A 51 -4.79 12.62 10.44
CA ARG A 51 -3.90 13.12 11.48
C ARG A 51 -4.47 14.36 12.16
N ASN A 52 -4.87 15.35 11.36
CA ASN A 52 -5.48 16.57 11.86
C ASN A 52 -6.76 16.26 12.65
N LEU A 53 -7.59 15.34 12.18
CA LEU A 53 -8.80 14.92 12.89
C LEU A 53 -8.47 14.30 14.25
N CYS A 54 -7.51 13.37 14.32
CA CYS A 54 -7.06 12.78 15.59
C CYS A 54 -6.53 13.83 16.56
N GLU A 55 -5.75 14.79 16.07
CA GLU A 55 -5.21 15.90 16.86
C GLU A 55 -6.31 16.82 17.40
N MET A 56 -7.32 17.14 16.58
CA MET A 56 -8.46 17.96 17.00
C MET A 56 -9.37 17.23 18.00
N LEU A 57 -9.57 15.93 17.83
CA LEU A 57 -10.28 15.10 18.81
C LEU A 57 -9.54 15.07 20.14
N LEU A 58 -8.22 14.88 20.11
CA LEU A 58 -7.38 14.91 21.31
C LEU A 58 -7.44 16.27 22.00
N LEU A 59 -7.33 17.36 21.24
CA LEU A 59 -7.46 18.73 21.76
C LEU A 59 -8.83 18.94 22.41
N SER A 60 -9.91 18.50 21.77
CA SER A 60 -11.26 18.57 22.33
C SER A 60 -11.37 17.84 23.66
N LEU A 61 -10.77 16.64 23.78
CA LEU A 61 -10.75 15.89 25.04
C LEU A 61 -10.00 16.64 26.15
N PHE A 62 -8.90 17.32 25.84
CA PHE A 62 -8.21 18.17 26.82
C PHE A 62 -9.05 19.38 27.23
N LEU A 63 -9.68 20.07 26.28
CA LEU A 63 -10.48 21.27 26.55
C LEU A 63 -11.72 20.97 27.39
N ASN A 64 -12.33 19.80 27.20
CA ASN A 64 -13.49 19.35 27.97
C ASN A 64 -13.14 18.68 29.31
N ASP A 65 -11.86 18.70 29.71
CA ASP A 65 -11.37 18.12 30.97
C ASP A 65 -11.59 16.59 31.07
N CYS A 66 -11.73 15.93 29.92
CA CYS A 66 -11.87 14.48 29.83
C CYS A 66 -10.53 13.74 29.98
N VAL A 67 -9.41 14.47 30.14
CA VAL A 67 -8.05 13.93 30.20
C VAL A 67 -7.23 14.73 31.22
N LYS A 68 -6.33 14.04 31.94
CA LYS A 68 -5.39 14.70 32.87
C LYS A 68 -4.49 15.69 32.11
N ARG A 69 -4.57 16.98 32.48
CA ARG A 69 -3.80 18.09 31.88
C ARG A 69 -2.40 18.26 32.49
N ASP A 70 -2.21 17.85 33.73
CA ASP A 70 -0.91 17.87 34.39
C ASP A 70 -0.05 16.69 33.90
N ARG A 71 0.65 16.95 32.79
CA ARG A 71 1.47 15.99 32.05
C ARG A 71 2.63 16.69 31.32
N HIS A 72 3.70 15.95 31.05
CA HIS A 72 4.91 16.48 30.40
C HIS A 72 5.28 15.72 29.10
N ASP A 73 4.47 14.74 28.71
CA ASP A 73 4.70 13.78 27.63
C ASP A 73 3.96 14.15 26.32
N TYR A 74 3.61 15.42 26.10
CA TYR A 74 2.83 15.87 24.93
C TYR A 74 3.49 15.52 23.58
N ALA A 75 4.81 15.61 23.51
CA ALA A 75 5.56 15.26 22.30
C ALA A 75 5.49 13.75 22.01
N GLU A 76 5.66 12.91 23.04
CA GLU A 76 5.55 11.45 22.91
C GLU A 76 4.13 11.05 22.52
N LEU A 77 3.12 11.66 23.16
CA LEU A 77 1.72 11.47 22.81
C LEU A 77 1.49 11.77 21.34
N SER A 78 2.05 12.87 20.83
CA SER A 78 1.92 13.25 19.43
C SER A 78 2.56 12.20 18.49
N ILE A 79 3.76 11.72 18.81
CA ILE A 79 4.45 10.72 18.00
C ILE A 79 3.69 9.38 17.99
N ARG A 80 3.06 9.02 19.11
CA ARG A 80 2.28 7.79 19.26
C ARG A 80 0.92 7.81 18.55
N MET A 81 0.44 8.99 18.14
CA MET A 81 -0.79 9.07 17.36
C MET A 81 -0.60 8.44 15.98
N PRO A 82 -1.68 7.86 15.42
CA PRO A 82 -1.63 7.30 14.07
C PRO A 82 -1.31 8.37 13.01
N TYR A 83 -0.94 7.91 11.82
CA TYR A 83 -0.69 8.75 10.63
C TYR A 83 0.45 9.76 10.79
N VAL A 84 1.43 9.48 11.66
CA VAL A 84 2.60 10.35 11.89
C VAL A 84 3.56 10.41 10.71
N ALA A 85 3.70 9.30 9.98
CA ALA A 85 4.63 9.16 8.87
C ALA A 85 3.89 8.89 7.57
N ASP A 86 4.36 9.52 6.49
CA ASP A 86 3.87 9.25 5.15
C ASP A 86 4.43 7.92 4.63
N ILE A 87 3.57 7.17 3.94
CA ILE A 87 3.97 5.94 3.27
C ILE A 87 4.61 6.30 1.92
N ASN A 88 5.79 5.72 1.65
CA ASN A 88 6.47 5.89 0.38
C ASN A 88 5.75 5.11 -0.74
N ALA A 89 5.83 5.60 -1.98
CA ALA A 89 5.18 4.97 -3.13
C ALA A 89 5.96 3.75 -3.69
N ALA A 90 7.07 3.37 -3.07
CA ALA A 90 8.04 2.46 -3.69
C ALA A 90 7.49 1.06 -3.90
N LEU A 91 6.78 0.49 -2.91
CA LEU A 91 6.21 -0.85 -3.06
C LEU A 91 5.18 -0.90 -4.20
N GLY A 92 4.42 0.17 -4.41
CA GLY A 92 3.49 0.29 -5.53
C GLY A 92 4.19 0.29 -6.89
N MET A 93 5.31 1.00 -7.00
CA MET A 93 6.10 1.05 -8.24
C MET A 93 6.78 -0.28 -8.53
N VAL A 94 7.39 -0.89 -7.51
CA VAL A 94 8.06 -2.20 -7.62
C VAL A 94 7.05 -3.29 -7.96
N SER A 95 5.92 -3.36 -7.26
CA SER A 95 4.87 -4.35 -7.54
C SER A 95 4.27 -4.18 -8.93
N LYS A 96 4.04 -2.95 -9.39
CA LYS A 96 3.59 -2.69 -10.76
C LYS A 96 4.58 -3.24 -11.78
N TYR A 97 5.85 -2.87 -11.66
CA TYR A 97 6.89 -3.32 -12.58
C TYR A 97 7.04 -4.84 -12.57
N TYR A 98 7.07 -5.45 -11.38
CA TYR A 98 7.11 -6.90 -11.22
C TYR A 98 5.95 -7.57 -11.95
N LEU A 99 4.71 -7.15 -11.70
CA LEU A 99 3.52 -7.75 -12.31
C LEU A 99 3.49 -7.56 -13.83
N GLU A 100 3.94 -6.41 -14.36
CA GLU A 100 4.09 -6.20 -15.80
C GLU A 100 5.08 -7.22 -16.40
N HIS A 101 6.22 -7.47 -15.75
CA HIS A 101 7.21 -8.45 -16.22
C HIS A 101 6.75 -9.89 -16.00
N THR A 102 5.85 -10.19 -15.06
CA THR A 102 5.25 -11.53 -14.98
C THR A 102 4.38 -11.86 -16.20
N VAL A 103 3.82 -10.84 -16.87
CA VAL A 103 3.04 -11.01 -18.10
C VAL A 103 3.96 -11.19 -19.31
N THR A 104 5.05 -10.43 -19.39
CA THR A 104 5.97 -10.45 -20.55
C THR A 104 7.02 -11.56 -20.46
N ASP A 105 7.67 -11.71 -19.31
CA ASP A 105 8.88 -12.52 -19.13
C ASP A 105 8.68 -13.75 -18.24
N GLY A 106 7.49 -13.91 -17.65
CA GLY A 106 7.13 -15.06 -16.82
C GLY A 106 8.05 -15.24 -15.62
N SER A 107 8.84 -16.32 -15.60
CA SER A 107 9.72 -16.67 -14.48
C SER A 107 10.89 -15.70 -14.27
N LYS A 108 11.28 -14.91 -15.27
CA LYS A 108 12.39 -13.94 -15.17
C LYS A 108 11.98 -12.59 -14.57
N ALA A 109 10.70 -12.42 -14.24
CA ALA A 109 10.17 -11.15 -13.73
C ALA A 109 10.86 -10.66 -12.45
N MET A 110 11.18 -11.58 -11.53
CA MET A 110 11.86 -11.21 -10.28
C MET A 110 13.28 -10.69 -10.55
N GLU A 111 14.05 -11.40 -11.37
CA GLU A 111 15.43 -11.01 -11.72
C GLU A 111 15.46 -9.65 -12.42
N ALA A 112 14.53 -9.39 -13.34
CA ALA A 112 14.40 -8.08 -14.00
C ALA A 112 14.05 -6.96 -13.01
N THR A 113 13.22 -7.27 -12.01
CA THR A 113 12.81 -6.31 -10.98
C THR A 113 13.98 -5.98 -10.05
N GLU A 114 14.73 -6.98 -9.59
CA GLU A 114 15.91 -6.79 -8.73
C GLU A 114 17.02 -5.99 -9.44
N LYS A 115 17.23 -6.22 -10.73
CA LYS A 115 18.18 -5.43 -11.55
C LYS A 115 17.77 -3.97 -11.68
N THR A 116 16.48 -3.69 -11.73
CA THR A 116 15.96 -2.32 -11.92
C THR A 116 15.93 -1.52 -10.62
N PHE A 117 15.51 -2.14 -9.52
CA PHE A 117 15.30 -1.47 -8.23
C PHE A 117 16.42 -1.79 -7.23
N THR A 118 17.62 -1.32 -7.52
CA THR A 118 18.83 -1.58 -6.70
C THR A 118 18.80 -0.91 -5.32
N SER A 119 17.95 0.11 -5.14
CA SER A 119 17.72 0.79 -3.85
C SER A 119 16.90 -0.03 -2.86
N ALA A 120 16.27 -1.14 -3.26
CA ALA A 120 15.56 -2.02 -2.34
C ALA A 120 16.53 -2.74 -1.41
N VAL A 121 16.19 -2.84 -0.11
CA VAL A 121 16.99 -3.64 0.85
C VAL A 121 16.73 -5.13 0.65
N ASP A 122 15.45 -5.53 0.66
CA ASP A 122 15.01 -6.91 0.47
C ASP A 122 13.71 -6.92 -0.35
N LEU A 123 13.88 -6.95 -1.67
CA LEU A 123 12.78 -6.81 -2.61
C LEU A 123 11.81 -7.99 -2.55
N LYS A 124 12.33 -9.22 -2.47
CA LYS A 124 11.50 -10.44 -2.38
C LYS A 124 10.65 -10.41 -1.12
N ARG A 125 11.23 -10.06 0.04
CA ARG A 125 10.50 -9.97 1.30
C ARG A 125 9.44 -8.89 1.30
N ASP A 126 9.75 -7.71 0.77
CA ASP A 126 8.77 -6.60 0.74
C ASP A 126 7.61 -6.89 -0.23
N LEU A 127 7.87 -7.53 -1.38
CA LEU A 127 6.81 -8.04 -2.25
C LEU A 127 5.96 -9.12 -1.57
N GLN A 128 6.59 -10.05 -0.85
CA GLN A 128 5.87 -11.08 -0.10
C GLN A 128 4.93 -10.47 0.94
N LYS A 129 5.40 -9.51 1.75
CA LYS A 129 4.56 -8.75 2.68
C LYS A 129 3.40 -8.06 1.96
N GLY A 130 3.66 -7.50 0.78
CA GLY A 130 2.64 -6.90 -0.08
C GLY A 130 1.53 -7.89 -0.46
N PHE A 131 1.89 -9.11 -0.84
CA PHE A 131 0.94 -10.17 -1.17
C PHE A 131 0.20 -10.73 0.05
N GLU A 132 0.87 -10.85 1.20
CA GLU A 132 0.22 -11.20 2.46
C GLU A 132 -0.81 -10.15 2.89
N PHE A 133 -0.50 -8.87 2.68
CA PHE A 133 -1.47 -7.79 2.88
C PHE A 133 -2.65 -7.89 1.93
N TRP A 134 -2.40 -8.17 0.65
CA TRP A 134 -3.46 -8.43 -0.32
C TRP A 134 -4.38 -9.57 0.13
N ASP A 135 -3.83 -10.68 0.62
CA ASP A 135 -4.62 -11.80 1.16
C ASP A 135 -5.53 -11.37 2.31
N ASN A 136 -5.05 -10.48 3.18
CA ASN A 136 -5.85 -9.93 4.27
C ASN A 136 -6.94 -8.99 3.76
N VAL A 137 -6.67 -8.17 2.74
CA VAL A 137 -7.69 -7.36 2.06
C VAL A 137 -8.79 -8.26 1.47
N MET A 138 -8.41 -9.37 0.83
CA MET A 138 -9.36 -10.30 0.23
C MET A 138 -10.26 -10.99 1.25
N LYS A 139 -9.81 -11.22 2.49
CA LYS A 139 -10.69 -11.68 3.58
C LYS A 139 -11.79 -10.64 3.85
N GLY A 140 -11.45 -9.36 3.90
CA GLY A 140 -12.43 -8.28 4.07
C GLY A 140 -13.41 -8.18 2.89
N ILE A 141 -12.92 -8.31 1.65
CA ILE A 141 -13.77 -8.32 0.45
C ILE A 141 -14.78 -9.46 0.47
N LYS A 142 -14.38 -10.65 0.94
CA LYS A 142 -15.30 -11.80 1.09
C LYS A 142 -16.43 -11.50 2.08
N VAL A 143 -16.12 -10.89 3.22
CA VAL A 143 -17.14 -10.45 4.20
C VAL A 143 -18.09 -9.41 3.59
N LEU A 144 -17.56 -8.43 2.83
CA LEU A 144 -18.40 -7.42 2.15
C LEU A 144 -19.32 -8.04 1.10
N LYS A 145 -18.83 -9.05 0.38
CA LYS A 145 -19.62 -9.79 -0.61
C LYS A 145 -20.76 -10.57 0.05
N GLU A 146 -20.51 -11.23 1.18
CA GLU A 146 -21.55 -11.92 1.96
C GLU A 146 -22.63 -10.94 2.46
N ALA A 147 -22.21 -9.73 2.84
CA ALA A 147 -23.11 -8.64 3.23
C ALA A 147 -23.87 -8.00 2.04
N LYS A 148 -23.66 -8.49 0.80
CA LYS A 148 -24.26 -7.97 -0.44
C LYS A 148 -24.05 -6.46 -0.63
N SER A 149 -22.92 -5.95 -0.17
CA SER A 149 -22.54 -4.54 -0.29
C SER A 149 -21.43 -4.36 -1.32
N PHE A 150 -21.47 -3.26 -2.08
CA PHE A 150 -20.43 -2.92 -3.07
C PHE A 150 -20.11 -4.05 -4.08
N GLU A 151 -21.15 -4.69 -4.63
CA GLU A 151 -21.00 -5.91 -5.46
C GLU A 151 -20.03 -5.73 -6.65
N ALA A 152 -20.14 -4.63 -7.39
CA ALA A 152 -19.24 -4.34 -8.51
C ALA A 152 -17.77 -4.23 -8.06
N THR A 153 -17.51 -3.59 -6.91
CA THR A 153 -16.17 -3.48 -6.34
C THR A 153 -15.67 -4.84 -5.87
N CYS A 154 -16.52 -5.63 -5.21
CA CYS A 154 -16.15 -6.98 -4.76
C CYS A 154 -15.76 -7.88 -5.94
N ASN A 155 -16.51 -7.84 -7.05
CA ASN A 155 -16.19 -8.62 -8.25
C ASN A 155 -14.85 -8.20 -8.87
N MET A 156 -14.58 -6.89 -8.96
CA MET A 156 -13.29 -6.37 -9.45
C MET A 156 -12.10 -6.90 -8.62
N PHE A 157 -12.22 -6.97 -7.30
CA PHE A 157 -11.17 -7.51 -6.43
C PHE A 157 -11.02 -9.03 -6.57
N LEU A 158 -12.13 -9.77 -6.71
CA LEU A 158 -12.09 -11.22 -6.91
C LEU A 158 -11.46 -11.61 -8.25
N GLU A 159 -11.80 -10.91 -9.33
CA GLU A 159 -11.18 -11.10 -10.65
C GLU A 159 -9.66 -10.84 -10.59
N ALA A 160 -9.26 -9.75 -9.91
CA ALA A 160 -7.84 -9.44 -9.69
C ALA A 160 -7.12 -10.50 -8.85
N ASP A 161 -7.78 -11.05 -7.83
CA ASP A 161 -7.21 -12.09 -6.97
C ASP A 161 -6.97 -13.40 -7.74
N GLU A 162 -7.97 -13.85 -8.51
CA GLU A 162 -7.80 -15.02 -9.38
C GLU A 162 -6.67 -14.81 -10.40
N TRP A 163 -6.58 -13.61 -10.98
CA TRP A 163 -5.51 -13.26 -11.91
C TRP A 163 -4.12 -13.27 -11.26
N LEU A 164 -4.02 -12.88 -9.98
CA LEU A 164 -2.77 -12.81 -9.24
C LEU A 164 -2.23 -14.18 -8.81
N LYS A 165 -3.09 -15.18 -8.55
CA LYS A 165 -2.66 -16.50 -8.04
C LYS A 165 -1.57 -17.18 -8.85
N SER A 166 -1.60 -17.05 -10.19
CA SER A 166 -0.60 -17.66 -11.07
C SER A 166 0.67 -16.81 -11.28
N ARG A 167 0.80 -15.66 -10.59
CA ARG A 167 1.83 -14.64 -10.81
C ARG A 167 2.56 -14.24 -9.54
N ARG A 168 2.36 -14.96 -8.44
CA ARG A 168 3.13 -14.75 -7.21
C ARG A 168 4.54 -15.31 -7.36
N PRO A 169 5.54 -14.74 -6.67
CA PRO A 169 6.87 -15.32 -6.60
C PRO A 169 6.75 -16.76 -6.09
N GLN A 170 7.31 -17.73 -6.83
CA GLN A 170 7.46 -19.09 -6.32
C GLN A 170 8.52 -19.05 -5.20
N ASN A 171 8.25 -19.75 -4.10
CA ASN A 171 9.16 -19.81 -2.95
C ASN A 171 10.49 -20.44 -3.34
#